data_AF-A0A847N3D8-F1
#
_entry.id   AF-A0A847N3D8-F1
#
_cell.length_a   1.000
_cell.length_b   1.000
_cell.length_c   1.000
_cell.angle_alpha   90.00
_cell.angle_beta   90.00
_cell.angle_gamma   90.00
#
_symmetry.space_group_name_H-M   'P 1'
#
loop_
_entity.id
_entity.type
_entity.pdbx_description
1 polymer ?
#
loop_
_entity_poly.entity_id
_entity_poly.type
_entity_poly.pdbx_seq_one_letter_code
_entity_poly.pdbx_strand_id
1 'polypeptide(L)'
;MELHERHPHLYASSAQRGLLSIRNLQNSCVHLVAGEDLTSLIKATRFSLDMGHYPHAGLQQAYETVGLELFSIEVYRTANEDEDLESLLKTCKEELEREGVSLY
;
A
#
# COMPACT_ATOMS: atom_id res chain seq x y z
N MET A 1 -37.93 -23.08 20.11
CA MET A 1 -36.55 -22.80 20.57
C MET A 1 -35.64 -23.18 19.42
N GLU A 2 -35.50 -22.26 18.46
CA GLU A 2 -34.74 -22.51 17.24
C GLU A 2 -33.28 -22.17 17.48
N LEU A 3 -32.42 -23.17 17.29
CA LEU A 3 -30.98 -23.09 17.39
C LEU A 3 -30.48 -22.13 16.30
N HIS A 4 -29.84 -21.04 16.73
CA HIS A 4 -29.13 -20.13 15.83
C HIS A 4 -28.10 -20.92 15.01
N GLU A 5 -28.33 -21.01 13.71
CA GLU A 5 -27.30 -21.38 12.74
C GLU A 5 -26.20 -20.32 12.84
N ARG A 6 -25.05 -20.73 13.40
CA ARG A 6 -23.84 -19.92 13.40
C ARG A 6 -23.35 -19.86 11.97
N HIS A 7 -23.59 -18.77 11.26
CA HIS A 7 -23.00 -18.49 9.95
C HIS A 7 -21.48 -18.32 10.08
N PRO A 8 -20.64 -19.27 9.61
CA PRO A 8 -19.18 -19.13 9.65
C PRO A 8 -18.64 -18.09 8.64
N HIS A 9 -19.50 -17.50 7.81
CA HIS A 9 -19.12 -16.62 6.70
C HIS A 9 -18.75 -15.19 7.14
N LEU A 10 -18.91 -14.84 8.42
CA LEU A 10 -18.62 -13.51 8.96
C LEU A 10 -17.13 -13.21 9.20
N TYR A 11 -16.24 -14.20 9.00
CA TYR A 11 -14.81 -14.08 9.32
C TYR A 11 -13.84 -14.47 8.20
N ALA A 12 -14.32 -14.65 6.97
CA ALA A 12 -13.45 -14.90 5.83
C ALA A 12 -13.23 -13.63 4.99
N SER A 13 -12.75 -12.55 5.62
CA SER A 13 -12.03 -11.53 4.84
C SER A 13 -10.66 -12.11 4.55
N SER A 14 -10.55 -12.93 3.50
CA SER A 14 -9.26 -13.38 2.98
C SER A 14 -8.38 -12.15 2.83
N ALA A 15 -7.26 -12.11 3.56
CA ALA A 15 -6.29 -11.02 3.45
C ALA A 15 -5.93 -10.86 1.97
N GLN A 16 -6.16 -9.66 1.44
CA GLN A 16 -5.90 -9.38 0.04
C GLN A 16 -4.46 -8.88 -0.09
N ARG A 17 -3.62 -9.67 -0.73
CA ARG A 17 -2.23 -9.32 -1.01
C ARG A 17 -2.08 -8.46 -2.27
N GLY A 18 -0.96 -7.76 -2.37
CA GLY A 18 -0.64 -6.96 -3.54
C GLY A 18 0.32 -5.82 -3.24
N LEU A 19 0.19 -4.75 -4.02
CA LEU A 19 0.99 -3.54 -3.96
C LEU A 19 0.15 -2.35 -3.49
N LEU A 20 0.73 -1.57 -2.59
CA LEU A 20 0.25 -0.28 -2.13
C LEU A 20 1.07 0.84 -2.78
N SER A 21 0.40 1.90 -3.21
CA SER A 21 1.01 3.13 -3.71
C SER A 21 0.87 4.26 -2.68
N ILE A 22 1.97 4.95 -2.42
CA ILE A 22 2.02 6.22 -1.71
C ILE A 22 2.44 7.27 -2.72
N ARG A 23 1.51 8.13 -3.14
CA ARG A 23 1.73 9.12 -4.19
C ARG A 23 1.71 10.52 -3.62
N ASN A 24 2.75 11.30 -3.90
CA ASN A 24 2.75 12.73 -3.68
C ASN A 24 1.98 13.44 -4.81
N LEU A 25 0.92 14.16 -4.45
CA LEU A 25 0.03 14.81 -5.42
C LEU A 25 0.59 16.12 -5.97
N GLN A 26 1.64 16.70 -5.37
CA GLN A 26 2.26 17.94 -5.86
C GLN A 26 3.24 17.69 -7.00
N ASN A 27 3.99 16.59 -6.95
CA ASN A 27 5.08 16.29 -7.89
C ASN A 27 4.93 14.93 -8.58
N SER A 28 3.84 14.22 -8.31
CA SER A 28 3.52 12.90 -8.86
C SER A 28 4.50 11.78 -8.51
N CYS A 29 5.41 12.00 -7.54
CA CYS A 29 6.36 10.99 -7.10
C CYS A 29 5.65 9.83 -6.37
N VAL A 30 6.06 8.59 -6.62
CA VAL A 30 5.38 7.39 -6.13
C VAL A 30 6.34 6.50 -5.34
N HIS A 31 5.85 5.95 -4.24
CA HIS A 31 6.50 4.84 -3.55
C HIS A 31 5.59 3.62 -3.60
N LEU A 32 6.11 2.48 -4.06
CA LEU A 32 5.39 1.20 -4.08
C LEU A 32 5.89 0.28 -2.97
N VAL A 33 4.95 -0.37 -2.28
CA VAL A 33 5.21 -1.32 -1.19
C VAL A 33 4.38 -2.57 -1.42
N ALA A 34 4.99 -3.74 -1.30
CA ALA A 34 4.29 -5.00 -1.35
C ALA A 34 3.79 -5.44 0.05
N GLY A 35 2.67 -6.15 0.11
CA GLY A 35 2.23 -6.77 1.36
C GLY A 35 1.19 -7.87 1.17
N GLU A 36 1.13 -8.72 2.19
CA GLU A 36 0.23 -9.89 2.27
C GLU A 36 -1.21 -9.52 2.66
N ASP A 37 -1.36 -8.39 3.36
CA ASP A 37 -2.65 -7.84 3.74
C ASP A 37 -2.63 -6.34 3.46
N LEU A 38 -3.23 -5.93 2.35
CA LEU A 38 -3.33 -4.54 1.93
C LEU A 38 -4.09 -3.68 2.95
N THR A 39 -5.10 -4.22 3.63
CA THR A 39 -5.86 -3.46 4.63
C THR A 39 -5.00 -3.12 5.83
N SER A 40 -4.24 -4.10 6.33
CA SER A 40 -3.30 -3.89 7.42
C SER A 40 -2.12 -3.01 6.98
N LEU A 41 -1.62 -3.18 5.75
CA LEU A 41 -0.52 -2.41 5.20
C LEU A 41 -0.87 -0.92 5.05
N ILE A 42 -2.08 -0.58 4.58
CA ILE A 42 -2.54 0.82 4.50
C ILE A 42 -2.50 1.48 5.88
N LYS A 43 -3.07 0.82 6.89
CA LYS A 43 -3.13 1.34 8.26
C LYS A 43 -1.73 1.51 8.85
N ALA A 44 -0.87 0.50 8.70
CA ALA A 44 0.49 0.52 9.23
C ALA A 44 1.35 1.59 8.54
N THR A 45 1.24 1.72 7.21
CA THR A 45 1.93 2.74 6.42
C THR A 45 1.53 4.13 6.87
N ARG A 46 0.22 4.41 6.95
CA ARG A 46 -0.28 5.72 7.37
C ARG A 46 0.15 6.05 8.80
N PHE A 47 -0.04 5.12 9.72
CA PHE A 47 0.40 5.29 11.11
C PHE A 47 1.91 5.59 11.21
N SER A 48 2.74 4.87 10.43
CA SER A 48 4.19 5.05 10.47
C SER A 48 4.64 6.41 9.90
N LEU A 49 3.98 6.87 8.84
CA LEU A 49 4.21 8.19 8.26
C LEU A 49 3.80 9.31 9.23
N ASP A 50 2.63 9.18 9.84
CA ASP A 50 2.08 10.14 10.81
C ASP A 50 2.96 10.28 12.05
N MET A 51 3.59 9.18 12.47
CA MET A 51 4.45 9.13 13.64
C MET A 51 5.93 9.44 13.33
N GLY A 52 6.31 9.74 12.10
CA GLY A 52 7.68 10.15 11.78
C GLY A 52 8.70 9.01 11.64
N HIS A 53 8.26 7.75 11.50
CA HIS A 53 9.16 6.59 11.52
C HIS A 53 9.00 5.64 10.33
N TYR A 54 8.45 6.14 9.22
CA TYR A 54 8.40 5.35 8.00
C TYR A 54 9.83 5.05 7.49
N PRO A 55 10.15 3.79 7.11
CA PRO A 55 11.53 3.36 6.83
C PRO A 55 12.18 4.05 5.62
N HIS A 56 11.39 4.73 4.77
CA HIS A 56 11.90 5.45 3.61
C HIS A 56 12.14 6.93 3.93
N ALA A 57 13.39 7.28 4.26
CA ALA A 57 13.75 8.64 4.72
C ALA A 57 13.33 9.77 3.77
N GLY A 58 13.53 9.60 2.46
CA GLY A 58 13.15 10.61 1.47
C GLY A 58 11.63 10.79 1.34
N LEU A 59 10.86 9.72 1.56
CA LEU A 59 9.40 9.80 1.57
C LEU A 59 8.92 10.43 2.86
N GLN A 60 9.44 10.01 4.02
CA GLN A 60 9.11 10.56 5.33
C GLN A 60 9.36 12.08 5.37
N GLN A 61 10.53 12.52 4.91
CA GLN A 61 10.86 13.95 4.85
C GLN A 61 9.91 14.72 3.93
N ALA A 62 9.57 14.17 2.76
CA ALA A 62 8.61 14.79 1.86
C ALA A 62 7.21 14.86 2.49
N TYR A 63 6.79 13.80 3.18
CA TYR A 63 5.52 13.70 3.88
C TYR A 63 5.37 14.76 4.98
N GLU A 64 6.40 14.94 5.81
CA GLU A 64 6.45 15.95 6.87
C GLU A 64 6.48 17.38 6.34
N THR A 65 7.15 17.61 5.21
CA THR A 65 7.31 18.96 4.64
C THR A 65 6.05 19.43 3.94
N VAL A 66 5.42 18.55 3.17
CA VAL A 66 4.28 18.89 2.31
C VAL A 66 2.97 18.77 3.08
N GLY A 67 2.88 17.84 4.03
CA GLY A 67 1.70 17.56 4.81
C GLY A 67 0.79 16.48 4.20
N LEU A 68 0.05 15.81 5.09
CA LEU A 68 -0.81 14.66 4.81
C LEU A 68 -1.79 14.84 3.63
N GLU A 69 -2.37 16.03 3.49
CA GLU A 69 -3.49 16.28 2.57
C GLU A 69 -3.08 16.18 1.09
N LEU A 70 -1.78 16.19 0.82
CA LEU A 70 -1.21 16.16 -0.52
C LEU A 70 -0.54 14.82 -0.83
N PHE A 71 -0.89 13.77 -0.07
CA PHE A 71 -0.52 12.39 -0.37
C PHE A 71 -1.76 11.51 -0.53
N SER A 72 -1.74 10.65 -1.54
CA SER A 72 -2.67 9.53 -1.68
C SER A 72 -1.99 8.24 -1.24
N ILE A 73 -2.69 7.42 -0.44
CA ILE A 73 -2.27 6.08 -0.05
C ILE A 73 -3.37 5.11 -0.48
N GLU A 74 -3.13 4.34 -1.52
CA GLU A 74 -4.15 3.54 -2.21
C GLU A 74 -3.60 2.22 -2.74
N VAL A 75 -4.49 1.22 -2.87
CA VAL A 75 -4.13 -0.06 -3.50
C VAL A 75 -3.75 0.21 -4.96
N TYR A 76 -2.53 -0.15 -5.32
CA TYR A 76 -2.03 -0.02 -6.68
C TYR A 76 -2.43 -1.23 -7.53
N ARG A 77 -2.17 -2.43 -7.00
CA ARG A 77 -2.48 -3.69 -7.69
C ARG A 77 -2.69 -4.80 -6.68
N THR A 78 -3.61 -5.69 -6.97
CA THR A 78 -3.86 -6.88 -6.15
C THR A 78 -3.14 -8.06 -6.78
N ALA A 79 -2.62 -8.97 -5.97
CA ALA A 79 -1.92 -10.17 -6.43
C ALA A 79 -2.74 -11.42 -6.15
N ASN A 80 -2.62 -12.41 -7.03
CA ASN A 80 -3.13 -13.75 -6.81
C ASN A 80 -2.25 -14.51 -5.80
N GLU A 81 -2.75 -15.65 -5.31
CA GLU A 81 -2.05 -16.46 -4.29
C GLU A 81 -0.67 -16.96 -4.74
N ASP A 82 -0.52 -17.29 -6.02
CA ASP A 82 0.73 -17.79 -6.61
C ASP A 82 1.66 -16.69 -7.15
N GLU A 83 1.23 -15.43 -7.15
CA GLU A 83 2.07 -14.33 -7.65
C GLU A 83 3.15 -13.97 -6.62
N ASP A 84 4.40 -13.95 -7.07
CA ASP A 84 5.54 -13.47 -6.29
C ASP A 84 5.49 -11.94 -6.17
N LEU A 85 5.28 -11.46 -4.96
CA LEU A 85 5.09 -10.03 -4.68
C LEU A 85 6.36 -9.20 -4.94
N GLU A 86 7.54 -9.77 -4.76
CA GLU A 86 8.81 -9.07 -4.98
C GLU A 86 9.05 -8.83 -6.48
N SER A 87 8.87 -9.87 -7.29
CA SER A 87 8.92 -9.78 -8.75
C SER A 87 7.85 -8.83 -9.28
N LEU A 88 6.63 -8.91 -8.75
CA LEU A 88 5.54 -8.01 -9.11
C LEU A 88 5.88 -6.55 -8.80
N LEU A 89 6.42 -6.29 -7.60
CA LEU A 89 6.87 -4.96 -7.19
C LEU A 89 7.95 -4.43 -8.13
N LYS A 90 8.94 -5.25 -8.46
CA LYS A 90 10.03 -4.88 -9.36
C LYS A 90 9.52 -4.52 -10.74
N THR A 91 8.69 -5.38 -11.35
CA THR A 91 8.09 -5.12 -12.67
C THR A 91 7.29 -3.83 -12.68
N CYS A 92 6.44 -3.60 -11.67
CA CYS A 92 5.64 -2.37 -11.61
C CYS A 92 6.49 -1.11 -11.39
N LYS A 93 7.61 -1.18 -10.65
CA LYS A 93 8.55 -0.07 -10.55
C LYS A 93 9.19 0.25 -11.89
N GLU A 94 9.67 -0.77 -12.60
CA GLU A 94 10.26 -0.61 -13.94
C GLU A 94 9.26 -0.02 -14.95
N GLU A 95 7.98 -0.43 -14.89
CA GLU A 95 6.90 0.14 -15.69
C GLU A 95 6.69 1.64 -15.41
N LEU A 96 6.61 2.02 -14.13
CA LEU A 96 6.45 3.42 -13.72
C LEU A 96 7.64 4.28 -14.17
N GLU A 97 8.87 3.79 -14.02
CA GLU A 97 10.07 4.50 -14.49
C GLU A 97 10.06 4.69 -16.02
N ARG A 98 9.61 3.68 -16.77
CA ARG A 98 9.45 3.77 -18.24
C ARG A 98 8.38 4.78 -18.66
N GLU A 99 7.35 4.98 -17.84
CA GLU A 99 6.33 6.01 -18.02
C GLU A 99 6.80 7.41 -17.60
N GLY A 100 8.03 7.53 -17.07
CA GLY A 100 8.61 8.79 -16.61
C GLY A 100 8.11 9.21 -15.21
N VAL A 101 7.50 8.30 -14.46
CA VAL A 101 7.10 8.54 -13.08
C VAL A 101 8.34 8.50 -12.18
N SER A 102 8.52 9.55 -11.37
CA SER A 102 9.58 9.57 -10.37
C SER A 102 9.23 8.64 -9.21
N LEU A 103 10.18 7.84 -8.77
CA LEU A 103 10.03 6.96 -7.62
C LEU A 103 10.82 7.49 -6.42
N TYR A 104 10.26 7.26 -5.22
CA TYR A 104 10.97 7.45 -3.96
C TYR A 104 11.93 6.29 -3.68
#